data_AF-A0A662BNP1-F1
#
_entry.id   AF-A0A662BNP1-F1
#
_cell.length_a   1.000
_cell.length_b   1.000
_cell.length_c   1.000
_cell.angle_alpha   90.00
_cell.angle_beta   90.00
_cell.angle_gamma   90.00
#
_symmetry.space_group_name_H-M   'P 1'
#
loop_
_entity.id
_entity.type
_entity.pdbx_description
1 polymer ?
#
loop_
_entity_poly.entity_id
_entity_poly.type
_entity_poly.pdbx_seq_one_letter_code
_entity_poly.pdbx_strand_id
1 'polypeptide(L)'
;MNEDVNYLSWKTKKLIFEKAELQDIVKTLNKTYNAHIVLKNSSIKKCTLTNTFNEQSLESILLVLEATLELKIKKKGMVYEISGTACENR
;
A
#
# COMPACT_ATOMS: atom_id res chain seq x y z
N MET A 1 -11.82 -20.80 7.85
CA MET A 1 -12.53 -19.69 7.16
C MET A 1 -11.45 -18.87 6.48
N ASN A 2 -11.68 -18.30 5.28
CA ASN A 2 -10.68 -17.39 4.72
C ASN A 2 -10.68 -16.11 5.57
N GLU A 3 -9.68 -15.97 6.43
CA GLU A 3 -9.53 -14.90 7.44
C GLU A 3 -8.96 -13.59 6.87
N ASP A 4 -8.73 -13.52 5.56
CA ASP A 4 -8.24 -12.31 4.89
C ASP A 4 -9.42 -11.38 4.58
N VAL A 5 -9.54 -10.29 5.34
CA VAL A 5 -10.52 -9.22 5.15
C VAL A 5 -10.50 -8.63 3.73
N ASN A 6 -9.37 -8.74 3.03
CA ASN A 6 -9.16 -8.27 1.67
C ASN A 6 -9.27 -9.38 0.62
N TYR A 7 -9.74 -10.57 0.95
CA TYR A 7 -9.87 -11.69 0.00
C TYR A 7 -10.67 -11.32 -1.28
N LEU A 8 -11.74 -10.52 -1.15
CA LEU A 8 -12.58 -10.07 -2.25
C LEU A 8 -12.21 -8.68 -2.82
N SER A 9 -11.11 -8.08 -2.37
CA SER A 9 -10.70 -6.73 -2.77
C SER A 9 -10.54 -6.55 -4.29
N TRP A 10 -10.09 -7.59 -5.00
CA TRP A 10 -9.98 -7.60 -6.47
C TRP A 10 -11.34 -7.39 -7.17
N LYS A 11 -12.45 -7.80 -6.52
CA LYS A 11 -13.80 -7.69 -7.06
C LYS A 11 -14.54 -6.45 -6.56
N THR A 12 -14.39 -6.13 -5.27
CA THR A 12 -15.12 -5.03 -4.62
C THR A 12 -14.40 -3.70 -4.69
N LYS A 13 -13.09 -3.71 -4.99
CA LYS A 13 -12.18 -2.57 -4.79
C LYS A 13 -12.25 -1.95 -3.39
N LYS A 14 -12.66 -2.75 -2.40
CA LYS A 14 -12.65 -2.37 -1.00
C LYS A 14 -11.44 -3.02 -0.34
N LEU A 15 -10.58 -2.18 0.22
CA LEU A 15 -9.34 -2.55 0.90
C LEU A 15 -9.39 -2.01 2.32
N ILE A 16 -9.30 -2.90 3.30
CA ILE A 16 -9.31 -2.57 4.73
C ILE A 16 -7.94 -2.94 5.28
N PHE A 17 -7.25 -1.97 5.86
CA PHE A 17 -5.97 -2.16 6.51
C PHE A 17 -6.09 -1.70 7.96
N GLU A 18 -5.77 -2.58 8.90
CA GLU A 18 -5.76 -2.29 10.33
C GLU A 18 -4.38 -2.61 10.88
N LYS A 19 -3.63 -1.57 11.26
CA LYS A 19 -2.23 -1.66 11.70
C LYS A 19 -1.38 -2.51 10.74
N ALA A 20 -1.69 -2.45 9.44
CA ALA A 20 -1.09 -3.31 8.45
C ALA A 20 0.28 -2.76 8.06
N GLU A 21 1.28 -3.63 7.96
CA GLU A 21 2.61 -3.23 7.53
C GLU A 21 2.62 -2.86 6.04
N LEU A 22 3.41 -1.84 5.67
CA LEU A 22 3.49 -1.33 4.31
C LEU A 22 3.85 -2.44 3.31
N GLN A 23 4.67 -3.41 3.72
CA GLN A 23 4.96 -4.57 2.87
C GLN A 23 3.71 -5.38 2.49
N ASP A 24 2.75 -5.54 3.40
CA ASP A 24 1.54 -6.32 3.17
C ASP A 24 0.47 -5.49 2.45
N ILE A 25 0.42 -4.19 2.73
CA ILE A 25 -0.35 -3.23 1.93
C ILE A 25 0.11 -3.31 0.47
N VAL A 26 1.41 -3.21 0.20
CA VAL A 26 1.97 -3.27 -1.16
C VAL A 26 1.66 -4.60 -1.86
N LYS A 27 1.80 -5.74 -1.16
CA LYS A 27 1.40 -7.05 -1.72
C LYS A 27 -0.08 -7.06 -2.12
N THR A 28 -0.96 -6.53 -1.26
CA THR A 28 -2.40 -6.49 -1.49
C THR A 28 -2.74 -5.60 -2.69
N LEU A 29 -2.09 -4.43 -2.80
CA LEU A 29 -2.27 -3.52 -3.93
C LEU A 29 -1.80 -4.12 -5.26
N ASN A 30 -0.63 -4.78 -5.27
CA ASN A 30 -0.14 -5.49 -6.45
C ASN A 30 -1.14 -6.55 -6.93
N LYS A 31 -1.72 -7.32 -6.01
CA LYS A 31 -2.74 -8.34 -6.34
C LYS A 31 -4.05 -7.71 -6.83
N THR A 32 -4.53 -6.66 -6.17
CA THR A 32 -5.85 -6.04 -6.43
C THR A 32 -5.87 -5.29 -7.75
N TYR A 33 -4.78 -4.56 -8.08
CA TYR A 33 -4.70 -3.71 -9.25
C TYR A 33 -3.83 -4.30 -10.38
N ASN A 34 -3.34 -5.53 -10.20
CA ASN A 34 -2.37 -6.17 -11.10
C ASN A 34 -1.17 -5.25 -11.40
N ALA A 35 -0.64 -4.63 -10.34
CA ALA A 35 0.43 -3.65 -10.40
C ALA A 35 1.79 -4.24 -10.00
N HIS A 36 2.87 -3.51 -10.31
CA HIS A 36 4.22 -3.86 -9.89
C HIS A 36 4.79 -2.74 -9.02
N ILE A 37 4.55 -2.82 -7.71
CA ILE A 37 5.04 -1.88 -6.71
C ILE A 37 6.19 -2.53 -5.95
N VAL A 38 7.33 -1.83 -5.86
CA VAL A 38 8.55 -2.28 -5.17
C VAL A 38 8.97 -1.31 -4.08
N LEU A 39 9.30 -1.84 -2.91
CA LEU A 39 9.86 -1.07 -1.80
C LEU A 39 11.38 -1.00 -1.95
N LYS A 40 11.93 0.20 -2.17
CA LYS A 40 13.37 0.43 -2.35
C LYS A 40 14.13 0.46 -1.03
N ASN A 41 13.45 0.79 0.08
CA ASN A 41 14.03 0.87 1.41
C ASN A 41 13.44 -0.21 2.32
N SER A 42 14.28 -0.96 3.03
CA SER A 42 13.79 -1.94 4.02
C SER A 42 13.26 -1.28 5.29
N SER A 43 13.69 -0.05 5.61
CA SER A 43 13.29 0.66 6.82
C SER A 43 11.81 1.05 6.84
N ILE A 44 11.19 1.19 5.67
CA ILE A 44 9.76 1.54 5.54
C ILE A 44 8.84 0.32 5.51
N LYS A 45 9.37 -0.91 5.42
CA LYS A 45 8.57 -2.13 5.30
C LYS A 45 7.64 -2.34 6.49
N LYS A 46 8.11 -1.97 7.68
CA LYS A 46 7.41 -2.11 8.97
C LYS A 46 6.54 -0.91 9.33
N CYS A 47 6.48 0.11 8.47
CA CYS A 47 5.55 1.21 8.67
C CYS A 47 4.13 0.67 8.68
N THR A 48 3.35 1.00 9.70
CA THR A 48 1.97 0.51 9.81
C THR A 48 0.98 1.61 9.43
N LEU A 49 -0.12 1.23 8.81
CA LEU A 49 -1.22 2.12 8.50
C LEU A 49 -2.54 1.45 8.87
N THR A 50 -3.44 2.24 9.44
CA THR A 50 -4.85 1.90 9.59
C THR A 50 -5.66 2.80 8.67
N ASN A 51 -6.20 2.24 7.59
CA ASN A 51 -7.05 2.99 6.66
C ASN A 51 -7.95 2.05 5.85
N THR A 52 -9.08 2.56 5.39
CA THR A 52 -9.98 1.86 4.47
C THR A 52 -10.05 2.63 3.16
N PHE A 53 -9.74 1.95 2.06
CA PHE A 53 -9.91 2.48 0.71
C PHE A 53 -11.14 1.82 0.07
N ASN A 54 -12.09 2.63 -0.35
CA ASN A 54 -13.30 2.15 -1.01
C ASN A 54 -13.36 2.69 -2.44
N GLU A 55 -13.33 1.79 -3.43
CA GLU A 55 -13.43 2.10 -4.86
C GLU A 55 -12.40 3.12 -5.38
N GLN A 56 -11.31 3.32 -4.62
CA GLN A 56 -10.26 4.25 -5.01
C GLN A 56 -9.38 3.68 -6.12
N SER A 57 -8.78 4.56 -6.91
CA SER A 57 -7.77 4.15 -7.89
C SER A 57 -6.44 3.80 -7.18
N LEU A 58 -5.60 2.99 -7.82
CA LEU A 58 -4.26 2.72 -7.30
C LEU A 58 -3.47 4.02 -7.07
N GLU A 59 -3.56 4.98 -7.99
CA GLU A 59 -2.83 6.25 -7.90
C GLU A 59 -3.32 7.09 -6.70
N SER A 60 -4.63 7.13 -6.45
CA SER A 60 -5.19 7.79 -5.27
C SER A 60 -4.69 7.15 -3.97
N ILE A 61 -4.66 5.81 -3.90
CA ILE A 61 -4.15 5.09 -2.74
C ILE A 61 -2.67 5.39 -2.51
N LEU A 62 -1.87 5.38 -3.58
CA LEU A 62 -0.44 5.70 -3.52
C LEU A 62 -0.21 7.14 -3.01
N LEU A 63 -1.01 8.13 -3.45
CA LEU A 63 -0.92 9.49 -2.94
C LEU A 63 -1.24 9.59 -1.44
N VAL A 64 -2.25 8.85 -0.96
CA VAL A 64 -2.54 8.77 0.48
C VAL A 64 -1.38 8.13 1.23
N LEU A 65 -0.80 7.05 0.72
CA LEU A 65 0.39 6.43 1.33
C LEU A 65 1.57 7.39 1.37
N GLU A 66 1.79 8.15 0.31
CA GLU A 66 2.85 9.16 0.21
C GLU A 66 2.68 10.24 1.28
N ALA A 67 1.48 10.80 1.40
CA ALA A 67 1.18 11.86 2.37
C ALA A 67 1.14 11.36 3.82
N THR A 68 0.64 10.14 4.07
CA THR A 68 0.43 9.64 5.44
C THR A 68 1.72 9.12 6.07
N LEU A 69 2.58 8.49 5.28
CA LEU A 69 3.80 7.84 5.76
C LEU A 69 5.07 8.60 5.34
N GLU A 70 4.92 9.82 4.84
CA GLU A 70 6.00 10.69 4.33
C GLU A 70 6.93 9.95 3.35
N LEU A 71 6.31 9.18 2.45
CA LEU A 71 7.02 8.40 1.44
C LEU A 71 7.27 9.25 0.19
N LYS A 72 8.01 8.67 -0.76
CA LYS A 72 8.23 9.17 -2.11
C LYS A 72 7.99 8.03 -3.07
N ILE A 73 7.00 8.21 -3.94
CA ILE A 73 6.59 7.20 -4.91
C ILE A 73 6.93 7.68 -6.31
N LYS A 74 7.72 6.89 -7.04
CA LYS A 74 8.12 7.20 -8.41
C LYS A 74 7.64 6.11 -9.36
N LYS A 75 6.89 6.49 -10.40
CA LYS A 75 6.54 5.58 -11.49
C LYS A 75 7.67 5.54 -12.52
N LYS A 76 8.21 4.34 -12.77
CA LYS A 76 9.20 4.06 -13.82
C LYS A 76 8.61 3.03 -14.79
N GLY A 77 8.04 3.53 -15.89
CA GLY A 77 7.33 2.69 -16.85
C GLY A 77 6.13 2.00 -16.20
N MET A 78 6.20 0.67 -16.07
CA MET A 78 5.15 -0.15 -15.44
C MET A 78 5.37 -0.41 -13.94
N VAL A 79 6.49 0.04 -13.38
CA VAL A 79 6.86 -0.23 -11.98
C VAL A 79 6.70 1.02 -11.13
N TYR A 80 6.12 0.88 -9.94
CA TYR A 80 6.09 1.92 -8.91
C TYR A 80 7.18 1.66 -7.87
N GLU A 81 8.15 2.56 -7.77
CA GLU A 81 9.21 2.51 -6.76
C GLU A 81 8.81 3.38 -5.55
N ILE A 82 8.67 2.77 -4.38
CA ILE A 82 8.42 3.47 -3.12
C ILE A 82 9.72 3.58 -2.33
N SER A 83 10.05 4.80 -1.91
CA SER A 83 11.21 5.14 -1.10
C SER A 83 10.79 6.11 0.01
N GLY A 84 11.54 6.21 1.10
CA GLY A 84 11.18 7.09 2.21
C GLY A 84 12.12 6.92 3.39
N THR A 85 11.98 7.81 4.38
CA THR A 85 12.58 7.68 5.71
C THR A 85 11.74 6.73 6.55
N ALA A 86 12.34 6.04 7.51
CA ALA A 86 11.60 5.15 8.41
C ALA A 86 10.47 5.94 9.08
N CYS A 87 9.28 5.34 9.19
CA CYS A 87 8.16 5.97 9.87
C CYS A 87 8.49 6.03 11.36
N GLU A 88 9.02 7.16 11.81
CA GLU A 88 9.14 7.44 13.24
C GLU A 88 7.72 7.52 13.77
N ASN A 89 7.35 6.56 14.63
CA ASN A 89 6.12 6.64 15.41
C ASN A 89 6.11 7.99 16.13
N ARG A 90 5.26 8.91 15.68
CA ARG A 90 4.97 10.16 16.39
C ARG A 90 3.74 9.98 17.26
#